data_AF-A0A0P4WNY0-F1
#
_entry.id   AF-A0A0P4WNY0-F1
#
_cell.length_a   1.000
_cell.length_b   1.000
_cell.length_c   1.000
_cell.angle_alpha   90.00
_cell.angle_beta   90.00
_cell.angle_gamma   90.00
#
_symmetry.space_group_name_H-M   'P 1'
#
loop_
_entity.id
_entity.type
_entity.pdbx_description
1 polymer ?
#
loop_
_entity_poly.entity_id
_entity_poly.type
_entity_poly.pdbx_seq_one_letter_code
_entity_poly.pdbx_strand_id
1 'polypeptide(L)'
;MMCACEHKQVSGGTTDCACEHWQRVMNNIMYFLYTVLPGASSRAKWTREGVDRAVAWGLHCEKAVARFRHRGSLRTAITKLARRNQQIGSFRDLASARRLLLERLLQNQLLEEGMREYVKQLSQDILGAEHASRVELVAQQQQQHASSLFRILTKTQHNDVTARLRARLMLEVASSSESGQVGECLSKIVYSPASLQTSLEVALLEEEDPVVEVGPAVARWVEEVVASPQHRLHRRVLKCLCSFPPHLLSKALARHPHLIMAVLKSLHREALNLQPSYDDEGCHWLPCRPSVLSWEDLVKVYSVVASHHSMAGQVQEAVEGWSMVEGGAVWGEVVRQAKATCMSASSNTSDS
;
A
#
# COMPACT_ATOMS: atom_id res chain seq x y z
N MET A 1 0.56 6.28 -37.22
CA MET A 1 -0.53 6.56 -38.17
C MET A 1 -1.20 7.86 -37.73
N MET A 2 -1.35 8.79 -38.69
CA MET A 2 -1.63 10.22 -38.51
C MET A 2 -3.06 10.52 -38.03
N CYS A 3 -3.23 11.74 -37.49
CA CYS A 3 -4.49 12.37 -37.14
C CYS A 3 -5.57 12.25 -38.24
N ALA A 4 -6.80 11.90 -37.84
CA ALA A 4 -7.99 12.19 -38.61
C ALA A 4 -8.63 13.47 -38.05
N CYS A 5 -8.37 14.60 -38.71
CA CYS A 5 -9.15 15.83 -38.54
C CYS A 5 -10.39 15.71 -39.43
N GLU A 6 -11.57 15.51 -38.84
CA GLU A 6 -12.82 15.79 -39.54
C GLU A 6 -13.09 17.30 -39.50
N HIS A 7 -12.88 17.92 -40.65
CA HIS A 7 -13.33 19.27 -40.95
C HIS A 7 -14.85 19.32 -41.01
N LYS A 8 -15.48 20.02 -40.06
CA LYS A 8 -16.70 20.78 -40.34
C LYS A 8 -16.35 22.27 -40.29
N GLN A 9 -16.32 22.88 -41.47
CA GLN A 9 -16.23 24.32 -41.65
C GLN A 9 -17.44 24.99 -40.97
N VAL A 10 -17.17 25.76 -39.93
CA VAL A 10 -18.00 26.92 -39.56
C VAL A 10 -17.05 28.10 -39.36
N SER A 11 -17.34 29.14 -40.11
CA SER A 11 -16.73 30.46 -40.19
C SER A 11 -16.35 31.10 -38.86
N GLY A 12 -15.18 31.76 -38.80
CA GLY A 12 -14.98 32.96 -37.96
C GLY A 12 -14.00 32.87 -36.79
N GLY A 13 -12.69 32.87 -37.08
CA GLY A 13 -11.74 33.80 -36.44
C GLY A 13 -11.37 33.67 -34.94
N THR A 14 -11.65 32.58 -34.24
CA THR A 14 -11.30 32.48 -32.79
C THR A 14 -10.62 31.17 -32.34
N THR A 15 -10.43 30.20 -33.21
CA THR A 15 -9.89 28.87 -32.83
C THR A 15 -8.37 28.83 -32.68
N ASP A 16 -7.62 29.66 -33.41
CA ASP A 16 -6.16 29.61 -33.41
C ASP A 16 -5.54 30.15 -32.11
N CYS A 17 -6.11 31.24 -31.57
CA CYS A 17 -5.65 31.83 -30.31
C CYS A 17 -5.88 30.90 -29.09
N ALA A 18 -6.97 30.13 -29.09
CA ALA A 18 -7.27 29.17 -28.02
C ALA A 18 -6.34 27.95 -28.03
N CYS A 19 -5.90 27.52 -29.21
CA CYS A 19 -5.00 26.38 -29.39
C CYS A 19 -3.56 26.74 -29.00
N GLU A 20 -3.08 27.92 -29.37
CA GLU A 20 -1.77 28.43 -28.96
C GLU A 20 -1.69 28.68 -27.44
N HIS A 21 -2.75 29.24 -26.86
CA HIS A 21 -2.84 29.43 -25.41
C HIS A 21 -2.80 28.09 -24.66
N TRP A 22 -3.47 27.07 -25.20
CA TRP A 22 -3.48 25.73 -24.63
C TRP A 22 -2.11 25.05 -24.68
N GLN A 23 -1.44 25.12 -25.83
CA GLN A 23 -0.11 24.53 -26.01
C GLN A 23 0.91 25.18 -25.06
N ARG A 24 0.83 26.50 -24.86
CA ARG A 24 1.70 27.23 -23.94
C ARG A 24 1.48 26.80 -22.48
N VAL A 25 0.23 26.65 -22.04
CA VAL A 25 -0.10 26.14 -20.69
C VAL A 25 0.44 24.72 -20.49
N MET A 26 0.29 23.85 -21.49
CA MET A 26 0.82 22.49 -21.41
C MET A 26 2.34 22.45 -21.35
N ASN A 27 3.03 23.23 -22.18
CA ASN A 27 4.50 23.32 -22.15
C ASN A 27 5.01 23.81 -20.79
N ASN A 28 4.31 24.75 -20.17
CA ASN A 28 4.60 25.28 -18.85
C ASN A 28 4.45 24.23 -17.74
N ILE A 29 3.35 23.46 -17.76
CA ILE A 29 3.14 22.36 -16.81
C ILE A 29 4.19 21.27 -17.02
N MET A 30 4.51 20.95 -18.27
CA MET A 30 5.59 20.01 -18.60
C MET A 30 6.93 20.47 -18.04
N TYR A 31 7.29 21.73 -18.23
CA TYR A 31 8.54 22.27 -17.70
C TYR A 31 8.60 22.17 -16.16
N PHE A 32 7.51 22.47 -15.46
CA PHE A 32 7.44 22.28 -14.01
C PHE A 32 7.67 20.81 -13.61
N LEU A 33 6.98 19.88 -14.28
CA LEU A 33 7.03 18.45 -13.96
C LEU A 33 8.37 17.78 -14.28
N TYR A 34 9.01 18.15 -15.37
CA TYR A 34 10.23 17.47 -15.85
C TYR A 34 11.52 18.19 -15.46
N THR A 35 11.46 19.48 -15.10
CA THR A 35 12.66 20.27 -14.85
C THR A 35 12.67 20.89 -13.46
N VAL A 36 11.58 21.55 -13.05
CA VAL A 36 11.55 22.28 -11.77
C VAL A 36 11.44 21.32 -10.59
N LEU A 37 10.43 20.45 -10.60
CA LEU A 37 10.15 19.53 -9.49
C LEU A 37 11.25 18.47 -9.29
N PRO A 38 11.80 17.82 -10.34
CA PRO A 38 12.93 16.89 -10.17
C PRO A 38 14.23 17.62 -9.78
N GLY A 39 14.40 18.86 -10.24
CA GLY A 39 15.54 19.69 -9.86
C GLY A 39 15.52 20.08 -8.38
N ALA A 40 14.33 20.19 -7.77
CA ALA A 40 14.17 20.57 -6.37
C ALA A 40 14.85 19.59 -5.41
N SER A 41 14.79 18.29 -5.71
CA SER A 41 15.38 17.25 -4.86
C SER A 41 16.86 16.93 -5.16
N SER A 42 17.42 17.42 -6.27
CA SER A 42 18.71 16.95 -6.79
C SER A 42 19.75 18.05 -7.05
N ARG A 43 19.34 19.32 -7.19
CA ARG A 43 20.29 20.42 -7.43
C ARG A 43 20.97 20.86 -6.14
N ALA A 44 22.30 20.85 -6.15
CA ALA A 44 23.11 21.30 -5.01
C ALA A 44 23.05 22.81 -4.76
N LYS A 45 22.82 23.62 -5.80
CA LYS A 45 22.82 25.08 -5.68
C LYS A 45 21.45 25.65 -6.03
N TRP A 46 20.76 26.13 -5.01
CA TRP A 46 19.56 26.95 -5.11
C TRP A 46 19.88 28.36 -4.67
N THR A 47 19.50 29.35 -5.46
CA THR A 47 19.49 30.75 -5.04
C THR A 47 18.09 31.13 -4.57
N ARG A 48 17.97 32.17 -3.74
CA ARG A 48 16.65 32.71 -3.31
C ARG A 48 15.75 33.00 -4.51
N GLU A 49 16.27 33.74 -5.49
CA GLU A 49 15.55 34.01 -6.73
C GLU A 49 15.18 32.75 -7.52
N GLY A 50 16.03 31.71 -7.48
CA GLY A 50 15.74 30.42 -8.11
C GLY A 50 14.54 29.74 -7.47
N VAL A 51 14.49 29.74 -6.13
CA VAL A 51 13.36 29.21 -5.35
C VAL A 51 12.10 30.02 -5.59
N ASP A 52 12.16 31.36 -5.53
CA ASP A 52 11.02 32.24 -5.81
C ASP A 52 10.42 31.99 -7.19
N ARG A 53 11.27 31.88 -8.22
CA ARG A 53 10.85 31.53 -9.58
C ARG A 53 10.20 30.15 -9.63
N ALA A 54 10.76 29.16 -8.95
CA ALA A 54 10.19 27.82 -8.90
C ALA A 54 8.80 27.81 -8.21
N VAL A 55 8.63 28.58 -7.13
CA VAL A 55 7.33 28.75 -6.46
C VAL A 55 6.33 29.45 -7.38
N ALA A 56 6.74 30.48 -8.12
CA ALA A 56 5.89 31.14 -9.11
C ALA A 56 5.45 30.16 -10.21
N TRP A 57 6.32 29.23 -10.62
CA TRP A 57 5.97 28.13 -11.52
C TRP A 57 4.92 27.18 -10.91
N GLY A 58 5.07 26.83 -9.63
CA GLY A 58 4.07 26.05 -8.89
C GLY A 58 2.70 26.75 -8.86
N LEU A 59 2.68 28.06 -8.57
CA LEU A 59 1.44 28.86 -8.59
C LEU A 59 0.79 28.88 -9.97
N HIS A 60 1.59 28.96 -11.04
CA HIS A 60 1.08 28.90 -12.40
C HIS A 60 0.37 27.57 -12.68
N CYS A 61 0.94 26.45 -12.22
CA CYS A 61 0.34 25.13 -12.35
C CYS A 61 -0.99 25.04 -11.59
N GLU A 62 -1.05 25.54 -10.35
CA GLU A 62 -2.29 25.55 -9.54
C GLU A 62 -3.40 26.37 -10.22
N LYS A 63 -3.06 27.56 -10.75
CA LYS A 63 -3.99 28.41 -11.50
C LYS A 63 -4.47 27.74 -12.79
N ALA A 64 -3.59 27.03 -13.49
CA ALA A 64 -3.96 26.28 -14.69
C ALA A 64 -4.95 25.15 -14.36
N VAL A 65 -4.69 24.40 -13.29
CA VAL A 65 -5.61 23.35 -12.81
C VAL A 65 -6.98 23.93 -12.46
N ALA A 66 -7.04 25.05 -11.74
CA ALA A 66 -8.29 25.72 -11.40
C ALA A 66 -9.08 26.16 -12.65
N ARG A 67 -8.41 26.79 -13.62
CA ARG A 67 -9.03 27.31 -14.84
C ARG A 67 -9.57 26.22 -15.77
N PHE A 68 -8.92 25.07 -15.79
CA PHE A 68 -9.23 24.01 -16.75
C PHE A 68 -9.80 22.73 -16.11
N ARG A 69 -10.20 22.79 -14.84
CA ARG A 69 -10.80 21.68 -14.09
C ARG A 69 -11.99 21.02 -14.81
N HIS A 70 -12.74 21.80 -15.59
CA HIS A 70 -13.94 21.37 -16.32
C HIS A 70 -13.63 20.78 -17.71
N ARG A 71 -12.39 20.87 -18.21
CA ARG A 71 -12.01 20.32 -19.52
C ARG A 71 -11.41 18.93 -19.37
N GLY A 72 -12.22 17.90 -19.62
CA GLY A 72 -11.84 16.49 -19.47
C GLY A 72 -10.60 16.05 -20.28
N SER A 73 -10.33 16.72 -21.41
CA SER A 73 -9.13 16.47 -22.22
C SER A 73 -7.83 16.86 -21.51
N LEU A 74 -7.80 17.98 -20.76
CA LEU A 74 -6.61 18.39 -19.99
C LEU A 74 -6.30 17.40 -18.87
N ARG A 75 -7.33 17.08 -18.10
CA ARG A 75 -7.22 16.15 -16.98
C ARG A 75 -6.65 14.82 -17.47
N THR A 76 -7.12 14.33 -18.61
CA THR A 76 -6.63 13.09 -19.22
C THR A 76 -5.19 13.21 -19.71
N ALA A 77 -4.84 14.28 -20.43
CA ALA A 77 -3.49 14.51 -20.93
C ALA A 77 -2.47 14.62 -19.79
N ILE A 78 -2.77 15.41 -18.76
CA ILE A 78 -1.91 15.61 -17.61
C ILE A 78 -1.86 14.36 -16.72
N THR A 79 -2.97 13.63 -16.54
CA THR A 79 -2.92 12.37 -15.78
C THR A 79 -2.05 11.33 -16.48
N LYS A 80 -2.07 11.26 -17.82
CA LYS A 80 -1.15 10.42 -18.60
C LYS A 80 0.31 10.87 -18.44
N LEU A 81 0.57 12.16 -18.36
CA LEU A 81 1.91 12.73 -18.15
C LEU A 81 2.42 12.51 -16.72
N ALA A 82 1.58 12.72 -15.71
CA ALA A 82 1.88 12.49 -14.30
C ALA A 82 2.26 11.02 -14.04
N ARG A 83 1.49 10.08 -14.61
CA ARG A 83 1.79 8.64 -14.54
C ARG A 83 3.16 8.26 -15.09
N ARG A 84 3.69 9.00 -16.07
CA ARG A 84 5.01 8.74 -16.65
C ARG A 84 6.15 9.25 -15.77
N ASN A 85 5.95 10.34 -15.04
CA ASN A 85 6.99 10.94 -14.22
C ASN A 85 7.14 10.30 -12.83
N GLN A 86 6.22 9.42 -12.41
CA GLN A 86 6.22 8.69 -11.11
C GLN A 86 6.31 9.57 -9.84
N GLN A 87 6.51 10.88 -9.97
CA GLN A 87 6.62 11.84 -8.86
C GLN A 87 5.30 12.54 -8.52
N ILE A 88 4.32 12.46 -9.42
CA ILE A 88 2.96 12.98 -9.21
C ILE A 88 1.97 11.85 -9.51
N GLY A 89 1.15 11.48 -8.51
CA GLY A 89 0.20 10.38 -8.60
C GLY A 89 -1.06 10.73 -9.40
N SER A 90 -1.44 12.02 -9.46
CA SER A 90 -2.65 12.45 -10.14
C SER A 90 -2.65 13.93 -10.59
N PHE A 91 -3.56 14.27 -11.52
CA PHE A 91 -3.87 15.68 -11.87
C PHE A 91 -4.32 16.52 -10.66
N ARG A 92 -4.84 15.91 -9.59
CA ARG A 92 -5.23 16.65 -8.38
C ARG A 92 -4.02 17.16 -7.61
N ASP A 93 -2.88 16.49 -7.69
CA ASP A 93 -1.70 16.88 -6.89
C ASP A 93 -1.08 18.19 -7.44
N LEU A 94 -1.31 18.51 -8.73
CA LEU A 94 -0.96 19.82 -9.30
C LEU A 94 -1.80 20.98 -8.74
N ALA A 95 -2.94 20.70 -8.08
CA ALA A 95 -3.68 21.71 -7.32
C ALA A 95 -2.93 22.14 -6.04
N SER A 96 -1.87 21.41 -5.68
CA SER A 96 -0.98 21.70 -4.56
C SER A 96 0.49 21.72 -5.00
N ALA A 97 0.76 22.22 -6.21
CA ALA A 97 2.09 22.18 -6.81
C ALA A 97 3.16 22.95 -6.00
N ARG A 98 2.80 24.08 -5.36
CA ARG A 98 3.74 24.80 -4.49
C ARG A 98 4.11 24.00 -3.25
N ARG A 99 3.12 23.33 -2.62
CA ARG A 99 3.36 22.44 -1.48
C ARG A 99 4.34 21.32 -1.85
N LEU A 100 4.08 20.64 -2.98
CA LEU A 100 4.95 19.58 -3.47
C LEU A 100 6.38 20.08 -3.73
N LEU A 101 6.52 21.27 -4.33
CA LEU A 101 7.84 21.86 -4.58
C LEU A 101 8.60 22.13 -3.27
N LEU A 102 7.94 22.72 -2.27
CA LEU A 102 8.54 23.04 -0.98
C LEU A 102 8.93 21.77 -0.22
N GLU A 103 8.09 20.73 -0.24
CA GLU A 103 8.42 19.40 0.28
C GLU A 103 9.70 18.85 -0.37
N ARG A 104 9.82 18.93 -1.70
CA ARG A 104 11.01 18.45 -2.43
C ARG A 104 12.27 19.26 -2.15
N LEU A 105 12.15 20.58 -1.99
CA LEU A 105 13.28 21.44 -1.64
C LEU A 105 13.78 21.12 -0.23
N LEU A 106 12.88 20.91 0.73
CA LEU A 106 13.28 20.55 2.10
C LEU A 106 13.86 19.13 2.18
N GLN A 107 13.46 18.23 1.28
CA GLN A 107 14.07 16.90 1.15
C GLN A 107 15.47 16.91 0.53
N ASN A 108 15.90 18.01 -0.09
CA ASN A 108 17.18 18.09 -0.77
C ASN A 108 18.33 18.18 0.25
N GLN A 109 19.15 17.13 0.32
CA GLN A 109 20.27 17.04 1.25
C GLN A 109 21.43 17.97 0.90
N LEU A 110 21.51 18.40 -0.36
CA LEU A 110 22.55 19.29 -0.86
C LEU A 110 22.19 20.76 -0.67
N LEU A 111 21.00 21.05 -0.15
CA LEU A 111 20.55 22.42 0.10
C LEU A 111 21.30 23.01 1.31
N GLU A 112 22.01 24.12 1.07
CA GLU A 112 22.71 24.88 2.09
C GLU A 112 21.77 25.31 3.23
N GLU A 113 22.28 25.35 4.46
CA GLU A 113 21.49 25.62 5.67
C GLU A 113 20.71 26.94 5.60
N GLY A 114 21.35 28.02 5.13
CA GLY A 114 20.68 29.31 4.95
C GLY A 114 19.58 29.30 3.89
N MET A 115 19.66 28.42 2.89
CA MET A 115 18.61 28.22 1.89
C MET A 115 17.49 27.31 2.42
N ARG A 116 17.83 26.31 3.24
CA ARG A 116 16.85 25.48 3.92
C ARG A 116 15.96 26.31 4.83
N GLU A 117 16.55 27.21 5.62
CA GLU A 117 15.79 28.09 6.52
C GLU A 117 14.88 29.03 5.74
N TYR A 118 15.37 29.59 4.64
CA TYR A 118 14.55 30.40 3.74
C TYR A 118 13.37 29.61 3.15
N VAL A 119 13.56 28.35 2.74
CA VAL A 119 12.47 27.50 2.24
C VAL A 119 11.46 27.17 3.36
N LYS A 120 11.91 26.98 4.60
CA LYS A 120 11.00 26.80 5.75
C LYS A 120 10.14 28.03 5.97
N GLN A 121 10.75 29.22 6.02
CA GLN A 121 10.01 30.48 6.15
C GLN A 121 8.98 30.62 5.02
N LEU A 122 9.41 30.38 3.77
CA LEU A 122 8.53 30.44 2.62
C LEU A 122 7.38 29.42 2.67
N SER A 123 7.61 28.26 3.27
CA SER A 123 6.56 27.26 3.48
C SER A 123 5.52 27.72 4.50
N GLN A 124 5.93 28.41 5.57
CA GLN A 124 5.02 29.02 6.54
C GLN A 124 4.20 30.13 5.89
N ASP A 125 4.83 30.99 5.10
CA ASP A 125 4.17 32.11 4.43
C ASP A 125 3.13 31.65 3.39
N ILE A 126 3.38 30.52 2.71
CA ILE A 126 2.53 30.04 1.62
C ILE A 126 1.43 29.08 2.09
N LEU A 127 1.74 28.19 3.04
CA LEU A 127 0.87 27.09 3.46
C LEU A 127 0.24 27.30 4.83
N GLY A 128 0.75 28.26 5.61
CA GLY A 128 0.42 28.43 7.03
C GLY A 128 1.24 27.52 7.94
N ALA A 129 1.39 27.92 9.20
CA ALA A 129 2.27 27.28 10.17
C ALA A 129 2.00 25.78 10.37
N GLU A 130 0.73 25.36 10.43
CA GLU A 130 0.35 23.96 10.65
C GLU A 130 0.80 23.06 9.48
N HIS A 131 0.64 23.52 8.24
CA HIS A 131 1.02 22.75 7.06
C HIS A 131 2.53 22.78 6.81
N ALA A 132 3.20 23.90 7.14
CA ALA A 132 4.65 24.01 7.08
C ALA A 132 5.35 23.03 8.03
N SER A 133 4.87 22.94 9.28
CA SER A 133 5.39 21.95 10.26
C SER A 133 5.23 20.51 9.77
N ARG A 134 4.11 20.20 9.09
CA ARG A 134 3.89 18.87 8.49
C ARG A 134 4.85 18.59 7.34
N VAL A 135 5.08 19.58 6.48
CA VAL A 135 6.03 19.50 5.36
C VAL A 135 7.46 19.26 5.86
N GLU A 136 7.87 19.96 6.92
CA GLU A 136 9.18 19.79 7.54
C GLU A 136 9.33 18.41 8.18
N LEU A 137 8.32 17.96 8.92
CA LEU A 137 8.31 16.63 9.53
C LEU A 137 8.47 15.52 8.47
N VAL A 138 7.72 15.60 7.37
CA VAL A 138 7.81 14.64 6.25
C VAL A 138 9.20 14.66 5.61
N ALA A 139 9.79 15.84 5.41
CA ALA A 139 11.13 15.96 4.83
C ALA A 139 12.22 15.35 5.74
N GLN A 140 12.13 15.59 7.05
CA GLN A 140 13.05 15.02 8.05
C GLN A 140 12.92 13.50 8.15
N GLN A 141 11.69 12.99 8.19
CA GLN A 141 11.42 11.55 8.22
C GLN A 141 11.99 10.85 6.99
N GLN A 142 11.77 11.37 5.79
CA GLN A 142 12.31 10.79 4.56
C GLN A 142 13.85 10.79 4.52
N GLN A 143 14.50 11.81 5.05
CA GLN A 143 15.96 11.90 5.11
C GLN A 143 16.57 10.88 6.08
N GLN A 144 15.95 10.69 7.24
CA GLN A 144 16.34 9.64 8.19
C GLN A 144 16.15 8.25 7.57
N HIS A 145 15.06 8.04 6.83
CA HIS A 145 14.75 6.75 6.19
C HIS A 145 15.75 6.41 5.07
N ALA A 146 16.13 7.38 4.23
CA ALA A 146 17.14 7.17 3.18
C ALA A 146 18.51 6.72 3.74
N SER A 147 18.88 7.26 4.90
CA SER A 147 20.15 6.92 5.58
C SER A 147 20.09 5.51 6.18
N SER A 148 18.96 5.14 6.80
CA SER A 148 18.72 3.78 7.31
C SER A 148 18.71 2.73 6.19
N LEU A 149 18.11 3.05 5.04
CA LEU A 149 18.10 2.20 3.86
C LEU A 149 19.50 1.93 3.31
N PHE A 150 20.32 2.98 3.19
CA PHE A 150 21.69 2.84 2.71
C PHE A 150 22.53 1.96 3.63
N ARG A 151 22.32 2.04 4.96
CA ARG A 151 22.98 1.20 5.97
C ARG A 151 22.56 -0.28 5.89
N ILE A 152 21.30 -0.56 5.54
CA ILE A 152 20.78 -1.93 5.35
C ILE A 152 21.34 -2.55 4.06
N LEU A 153 21.40 -1.76 2.98
CA LEU A 153 21.91 -2.19 1.68
C LEU A 153 23.42 -2.48 1.67
N THR A 154 24.20 -1.72 2.42
CA THR A 154 25.67 -1.89 2.50
C THR A 154 26.09 -3.09 3.35
N LYS A 155 25.22 -3.61 4.22
CA LYS A 155 25.51 -4.74 5.12
C LYS A 155 25.16 -6.12 4.55
N THR A 156 24.52 -6.22 3.39
CA THR A 156 23.98 -7.49 2.88
C THR A 156 24.72 -8.01 1.64
N GLN A 157 25.21 -9.26 1.68
CA GLN A 157 25.72 -9.98 0.52
C GLN A 157 24.65 -10.90 -0.10
N HIS A 158 24.78 -11.16 -1.40
CA HIS A 158 23.80 -11.72 -2.32
C HIS A 158 23.08 -13.01 -1.86
N ASN A 159 21.91 -12.83 -1.23
CA ASN A 159 20.69 -13.62 -1.41
C ASN A 159 19.51 -12.97 -0.66
N ASP A 160 18.42 -12.47 -1.27
CA ASP A 160 18.32 -11.38 -2.27
C ASP A 160 16.89 -10.78 -2.32
N VAL A 161 15.89 -11.37 -1.66
CA VAL A 161 14.47 -11.05 -1.94
C VAL A 161 13.78 -10.30 -0.80
N THR A 162 14.08 -10.66 0.44
CA THR A 162 13.49 -10.13 1.68
C THR A 162 14.09 -8.78 2.12
N ALA A 163 15.41 -8.63 1.99
CA ALA A 163 16.11 -7.38 2.33
C ALA A 163 15.76 -6.23 1.34
N ARG A 164 15.42 -6.55 0.09
CA ARG A 164 14.92 -5.62 -0.95
C ARG A 164 13.49 -5.16 -0.73
N LEU A 165 12.69 -5.92 0.04
CA LEU A 165 11.28 -5.64 0.23
C LEU A 165 11.03 -4.79 1.48
N ARG A 166 11.81 -5.04 2.54
CA ARG A 166 11.98 -4.13 3.70
C ARG A 166 12.52 -2.75 3.30
N ALA A 167 13.44 -2.67 2.35
CA ALA A 167 13.89 -1.38 1.84
C ALA A 167 12.81 -0.56 1.10
N ARG A 168 11.75 -1.22 0.60
CA ARG A 168 10.73 -0.63 -0.27
C ARG A 168 9.46 -0.17 0.46
N LEU A 169 9.05 -0.86 1.52
CA LEU A 169 7.99 -0.40 2.44
C LEU A 169 8.44 0.79 3.31
N MET A 170 9.73 0.85 3.66
CA MET A 170 10.33 1.96 4.44
C MET A 170 10.35 3.31 3.69
N LEU A 171 10.20 3.34 2.37
CA LEU A 171 10.05 4.56 1.55
C LEU A 171 8.59 5.04 1.44
N GLU A 172 7.65 4.15 1.68
CA GLU A 172 6.23 4.32 1.33
C GLU A 172 5.45 5.00 2.44
N VAL A 173 5.74 4.57 3.67
CA VAL A 173 5.20 5.11 4.91
C VAL A 173 5.86 6.47 5.27
N ALA A 174 7.04 6.75 4.74
CA ALA A 174 7.77 7.99 4.96
C ALA A 174 7.07 9.28 4.45
N SER A 175 5.95 9.17 3.72
CA SER A 175 5.34 10.29 2.98
C SER A 175 3.84 10.50 3.18
N SER A 176 3.10 9.62 3.86
CA SER A 176 1.63 9.62 3.73
C SER A 176 0.87 9.44 5.04
N SER A 177 -0.14 10.28 5.26
CA SER A 177 -1.13 10.17 6.34
C SER A 177 -2.35 9.29 5.96
N GLU A 178 -2.27 8.49 4.89
CA GLU A 178 -3.42 7.75 4.34
C GLU A 178 -3.06 6.27 4.13
N SER A 179 -3.77 5.37 4.84
CA SER A 179 -3.59 3.91 4.79
C SER A 179 -3.73 3.29 3.39
N GLY A 180 -4.43 3.97 2.48
CA GLY A 180 -4.64 3.50 1.11
C GLY A 180 -3.36 3.40 0.25
N GLN A 181 -2.31 4.17 0.56
CA GLN A 181 -1.09 4.21 -0.26
C GLN A 181 -0.19 2.99 -0.04
N VAL A 182 -0.12 2.50 1.21
CA VAL A 182 0.59 1.26 1.56
C VAL A 182 -0.03 0.07 0.82
N GLY A 183 -1.36 0.03 0.77
CA GLY A 183 -2.07 -1.03 0.08
C GLY A 183 -1.90 -1.03 -1.44
N GLU A 184 -1.84 0.15 -2.06
CA GLU A 184 -1.58 0.27 -3.49
C GLU A 184 -0.20 -0.27 -3.87
N CYS A 185 0.79 -0.07 -3.01
CA CYS A 185 2.14 -0.45 -3.33
C CYS A 185 2.52 -1.87 -2.94
N LEU A 186 1.97 -2.38 -1.84
CA LEU A 186 1.92 -3.84 -1.61
C LEU A 186 1.30 -4.54 -2.82
N SER A 187 0.23 -3.99 -3.40
CA SER A 187 -0.36 -4.58 -4.62
C SER A 187 0.55 -4.53 -5.86
N LYS A 188 1.49 -3.59 -5.94
CA LYS A 188 2.44 -3.41 -7.06
C LYS A 188 3.72 -4.22 -6.89
N ILE A 189 4.17 -4.45 -5.66
CA ILE A 189 5.38 -5.24 -5.35
C ILE A 189 5.10 -6.75 -5.54
N VAL A 190 3.83 -7.12 -5.54
CA VAL A 190 3.33 -8.50 -5.57
C VAL A 190 3.14 -9.03 -7.00
N TYR A 191 4.26 -9.25 -7.70
CA TYR A 191 4.24 -9.89 -9.02
C TYR A 191 4.01 -11.41 -8.95
N SER A 192 4.39 -12.06 -7.84
CA SER A 192 4.22 -13.51 -7.65
C SER A 192 3.62 -13.85 -6.27
N PRO A 193 2.89 -14.98 -6.14
CA PRO A 193 2.42 -15.49 -4.85
C PRO A 193 3.55 -15.75 -3.85
N ALA A 194 4.69 -16.28 -4.31
CA ALA A 194 5.86 -16.53 -3.47
C ALA A 194 6.45 -15.23 -2.91
N SER A 195 6.53 -14.18 -3.73
CA SER A 195 6.99 -12.87 -3.29
C SER A 195 6.03 -12.24 -2.27
N LEU A 196 4.71 -12.36 -2.46
CA LEU A 196 3.73 -11.89 -1.47
C LEU A 196 3.84 -12.63 -0.15
N GLN A 197 3.97 -13.95 -0.20
CA GLN A 197 4.12 -14.77 0.99
C GLN A 197 5.35 -14.34 1.78
N THR A 198 6.53 -14.32 1.16
CA THR A 198 7.76 -13.86 1.82
C THR A 198 7.62 -12.43 2.32
N SER A 199 6.91 -11.56 1.61
CA SER A 199 6.68 -10.18 2.05
C SER A 199 5.84 -10.08 3.32
N LEU A 200 4.75 -10.82 3.37
CA LEU A 200 3.85 -10.84 4.51
C LEU A 200 4.52 -11.52 5.70
N GLU A 201 5.24 -12.63 5.50
CA GLU A 201 6.01 -13.30 6.54
C GLU A 201 6.98 -12.30 7.17
N VAL A 202 7.71 -11.56 6.33
CA VAL A 202 8.73 -10.62 6.77
C VAL A 202 8.13 -9.43 7.48
N ALA A 203 7.04 -8.84 6.98
CA ALA A 203 6.42 -7.66 7.56
C ALA A 203 5.64 -7.95 8.86
N LEU A 204 4.92 -9.08 8.92
CA LEU A 204 4.10 -9.44 10.09
C LEU A 204 4.94 -10.08 11.21
N LEU A 205 6.16 -10.55 10.91
CA LEU A 205 7.06 -11.18 11.87
C LEU A 205 8.28 -10.35 12.22
N GLU A 206 8.41 -9.14 11.66
CA GLU A 206 9.47 -8.20 12.04
C GLU A 206 9.35 -7.82 13.53
N GLU A 207 10.49 -7.65 14.20
CA GLU A 207 10.53 -7.03 15.52
C GLU A 207 10.33 -5.52 15.36
N GLU A 208 9.62 -4.88 16.31
CA GLU A 208 9.34 -3.46 16.24
C GLU A 208 10.65 -2.66 16.23
N ASP A 209 11.00 -2.09 15.07
CA ASP A 209 11.97 -1.00 15.00
C ASP A 209 11.24 0.27 15.45
N PRO A 210 11.68 0.95 16.53
CA PRO A 210 11.01 2.13 17.07
C PRO A 210 10.92 3.30 16.07
N VAL A 211 11.61 3.21 14.93
CA VAL A 211 11.63 4.25 13.89
C VAL A 211 10.58 3.99 12.80
N VAL A 212 10.07 2.75 12.60
CA VAL A 212 9.21 2.42 11.46
C VAL A 212 8.07 1.43 11.78
N GLU A 213 6.82 1.92 11.78
CA GLU A 213 5.59 1.13 12.00
C GLU A 213 5.12 0.33 10.75
N VAL A 214 6.00 -0.40 10.06
CA VAL A 214 5.62 -1.17 8.86
C VAL A 214 4.75 -2.38 9.21
N GLY A 215 5.05 -3.10 10.30
CA GLY A 215 4.26 -4.26 10.74
C GLY A 215 2.77 -3.92 10.97
N PRO A 216 2.43 -2.94 11.82
CA PRO A 216 1.05 -2.52 12.06
C PRO A 216 0.32 -1.97 10.83
N ALA A 217 1.02 -1.27 9.92
CA ALA A 217 0.42 -0.77 8.68
C ALA A 217 0.10 -1.90 7.69
N VAL A 218 1.01 -2.85 7.54
CA VAL A 218 0.79 -4.06 6.72
C VAL A 218 -0.30 -4.92 7.35
N ALA A 219 -0.33 -5.09 8.67
CA ALA A 219 -1.37 -5.83 9.36
C ALA A 219 -2.76 -5.20 9.14
N ARG A 220 -2.91 -3.88 9.28
CA ARG A 220 -4.17 -3.18 8.95
C ARG A 220 -4.59 -3.36 7.50
N TRP A 221 -3.65 -3.24 6.55
CA TRP A 221 -3.95 -3.48 5.14
C TRP A 221 -4.40 -4.93 4.88
N VAL A 222 -3.71 -5.91 5.49
CA VAL A 222 -4.09 -7.31 5.42
C VAL A 222 -5.51 -7.49 5.99
N GLU A 223 -5.81 -6.88 7.13
CA GLU A 223 -7.14 -6.89 7.74
C GLU A 223 -8.22 -6.39 6.77
N GLU A 224 -8.00 -5.21 6.17
CA GLU A 224 -8.93 -4.60 5.21
C GLU A 224 -9.16 -5.49 3.98
N VAL A 225 -8.07 -6.04 3.42
CA VAL A 225 -8.14 -6.91 2.23
C VAL A 225 -8.81 -8.23 2.53
N VAL A 226 -8.53 -8.82 3.69
CA VAL A 226 -9.12 -10.09 4.11
C VAL A 226 -10.59 -9.88 4.47
N ALA A 227 -10.94 -8.80 5.19
CA ALA A 227 -12.33 -8.50 5.54
C ALA A 227 -13.25 -8.24 4.33
N SER A 228 -12.69 -7.83 3.19
CA SER A 228 -13.41 -7.46 1.96
C SER A 228 -13.27 -8.51 0.85
N PRO A 229 -14.25 -9.42 0.64
CA PRO A 229 -14.18 -10.48 -0.38
C PRO A 229 -14.16 -9.94 -1.81
N GLN A 230 -14.71 -8.74 -2.00
CA GLN A 230 -14.73 -8.03 -3.28
C GLN A 230 -13.36 -7.43 -3.63
N HIS A 231 -12.43 -7.36 -2.66
CA HIS A 231 -11.11 -6.84 -2.91
C HIS A 231 -10.33 -7.77 -3.84
N ARG A 232 -9.77 -7.20 -4.92
CA ARG A 232 -9.04 -7.95 -5.97
C ARG A 232 -7.90 -8.83 -5.45
N LEU A 233 -7.34 -8.50 -4.29
CA LEU A 233 -6.24 -9.24 -3.65
C LEU A 233 -6.69 -10.18 -2.53
N HIS A 234 -7.97 -10.19 -2.16
CA HIS A 234 -8.52 -10.98 -1.05
C HIS A 234 -8.03 -12.43 -1.11
N ARG A 235 -8.30 -13.10 -2.24
CA ARG A 235 -7.92 -14.49 -2.48
C ARG A 235 -6.41 -14.72 -2.39
N ARG A 236 -5.60 -13.80 -2.90
CA ARG A 236 -4.13 -13.96 -2.91
C ARG A 236 -3.54 -13.79 -1.52
N VAL A 237 -4.00 -12.79 -0.77
CA VAL A 237 -3.55 -12.51 0.60
C VAL A 237 -3.99 -13.64 1.53
N LEU A 238 -5.25 -14.06 1.44
CA LEU A 238 -5.78 -15.17 2.24
C LEU A 238 -4.98 -16.45 1.98
N LYS A 239 -4.72 -16.81 0.71
CA LYS A 239 -3.88 -17.97 0.36
C LYS A 239 -2.47 -17.89 0.95
N CYS A 240 -1.87 -16.70 0.96
CA CYS A 240 -0.53 -16.52 1.52
C CYS A 240 -0.53 -16.67 3.05
N LEU A 241 -1.52 -16.13 3.75
CA LEU A 241 -1.65 -16.35 5.20
C LEU A 241 -1.87 -17.84 5.50
N CYS A 242 -2.69 -18.51 4.69
CA CYS A 242 -2.91 -19.95 4.80
C CYS A 242 -1.68 -20.76 4.44
N SER A 243 -0.75 -20.28 3.62
CA SER A 243 0.48 -20.99 3.29
C SER A 243 1.59 -20.82 4.32
N PHE A 244 1.40 -19.96 5.34
CA PHE A 244 2.39 -19.83 6.41
C PHE A 244 2.56 -21.15 7.17
N PRO A 245 3.78 -21.48 7.60
CA PRO A 245 3.99 -22.49 8.62
C PRO A 245 3.18 -22.17 9.88
N PRO A 246 2.56 -23.15 10.56
CA PRO A 246 1.68 -22.92 11.72
C PRO A 246 2.31 -22.05 12.82
N HIS A 247 3.59 -22.28 13.11
CA HIS A 247 4.34 -21.52 14.12
C HIS A 247 4.57 -20.05 13.71
N LEU A 248 4.78 -19.78 12.42
CA LEU A 248 4.91 -18.41 11.91
C LEU A 248 3.57 -17.70 11.88
N LEU A 249 2.50 -18.38 11.46
CA LEU A 249 1.15 -17.83 11.52
C LEU A 249 0.73 -17.50 12.96
N SER A 250 1.00 -18.41 13.90
CA SER A 250 0.74 -18.18 15.33
C SER A 250 1.48 -16.93 15.82
N LYS A 251 2.77 -16.80 15.48
CA LYS A 251 3.58 -15.62 15.84
C LYS A 251 3.04 -14.31 15.23
N ALA A 252 2.60 -14.33 13.99
CA ALA A 252 2.01 -13.15 13.32
C ALA A 252 0.69 -12.72 14.00
N LEU A 253 -0.18 -13.69 14.32
CA LEU A 253 -1.46 -13.42 14.99
C LEU A 253 -1.28 -12.98 16.44
N ALA A 254 -0.24 -13.48 17.14
CA ALA A 254 0.11 -13.03 18.48
C ALA A 254 0.45 -11.52 18.50
N ARG A 255 1.16 -11.06 17.47
CA ARG A 255 1.56 -9.65 17.31
C ARG A 255 0.45 -8.75 16.81
N HIS A 256 -0.44 -9.29 15.99
CA HIS A 256 -1.53 -8.53 15.37
C HIS A 256 -2.89 -9.21 15.64
N PRO A 257 -3.41 -9.18 16.89
CA PRO A 257 -4.63 -9.90 17.26
C PRO A 257 -5.88 -9.48 16.49
N HIS A 258 -5.92 -8.24 15.96
CA HIS A 258 -7.02 -7.76 15.12
C HIS A 258 -7.20 -8.59 13.84
N LEU A 259 -6.12 -9.20 13.33
CA LEU A 259 -6.18 -10.10 12.18
C LEU A 259 -6.98 -11.38 12.45
N ILE A 260 -7.04 -11.84 13.71
CA ILE A 260 -7.64 -13.13 14.07
C ILE A 260 -9.09 -13.21 13.59
N MET A 261 -9.91 -12.20 13.91
CA MET A 261 -11.32 -12.20 13.52
C MET A 261 -11.53 -11.93 12.03
N ALA A 262 -10.67 -11.13 11.40
CA ALA A 262 -10.74 -10.90 9.95
C ALA A 262 -10.44 -12.17 9.16
N VAL A 263 -9.37 -12.88 9.53
CA VAL A 263 -8.99 -14.18 8.96
C VAL A 263 -10.10 -15.20 9.21
N LEU A 264 -10.56 -15.34 10.45
CA LEU A 264 -11.58 -16.32 10.82
C LEU A 264 -12.92 -16.10 10.06
N LYS A 265 -13.39 -14.85 9.92
CA LYS A 265 -14.59 -14.53 9.12
C LYS A 265 -14.40 -14.85 7.64
N SER A 266 -13.19 -14.69 7.12
CA SER A 266 -12.89 -15.02 5.72
C SER A 266 -12.81 -16.52 5.50
N LEU A 267 -12.22 -17.25 6.45
CA LEU A 267 -12.27 -18.72 6.48
C LEU A 267 -13.70 -19.23 6.51
N HIS A 268 -14.58 -18.63 7.32
CA HIS A 268 -16.00 -19.00 7.35
C HIS A 268 -16.67 -18.86 5.99
N ARG A 269 -16.43 -17.75 5.29
CA ARG A 269 -16.96 -17.58 3.93
C ARG A 269 -16.45 -18.63 2.95
N GLU A 270 -15.17 -19.00 3.03
CA GLU A 270 -14.61 -20.05 2.19
C GLU A 270 -15.10 -21.46 2.59
N ALA A 271 -15.32 -21.70 3.89
CA ALA A 271 -15.88 -22.94 4.43
C ALA A 271 -17.30 -23.20 3.92
N LEU A 272 -18.11 -22.15 3.73
CA LEU A 272 -19.44 -22.26 3.12
C LEU A 272 -19.41 -22.71 1.64
N ASN A 273 -18.25 -22.67 0.98
CA ASN A 273 -18.09 -23.20 -0.38
C ASN A 273 -17.74 -24.70 -0.39
N LEU A 274 -17.52 -25.32 0.78
CA LEU A 274 -17.20 -26.75 0.88
C LEU A 274 -18.48 -27.58 1.01
N GLN A 275 -18.53 -28.71 0.31
CA GLN A 275 -19.56 -29.74 0.49
C GLN A 275 -18.92 -31.07 0.85
N PRO A 276 -19.61 -31.88 1.65
CA PRO A 276 -19.17 -33.24 1.94
C PRO A 276 -19.34 -34.10 0.69
N SER A 277 -18.29 -34.85 0.37
CA SER A 277 -18.25 -35.90 -0.64
C SER A 277 -17.88 -37.19 0.07
N TYR A 278 -18.63 -38.24 -0.20
CA TYR A 278 -18.44 -39.54 0.44
C TYR A 278 -17.90 -40.53 -0.59
N ASP A 279 -16.78 -41.15 -0.28
CA ASP A 279 -16.19 -42.24 -1.04
C ASP A 279 -15.81 -43.42 -0.12
N ASP A 280 -15.10 -44.41 -0.68
CA ASP A 280 -14.67 -45.61 0.05
C ASP A 280 -13.59 -45.32 1.11
N GLU A 281 -12.94 -44.14 1.07
CA GLU A 281 -11.92 -43.70 2.03
C GLU A 281 -12.52 -42.83 3.15
N GLY A 282 -13.68 -42.22 2.93
CA GLY A 282 -14.48 -41.57 3.96
C GLY A 282 -15.21 -40.31 3.50
N CYS A 283 -15.40 -39.36 4.43
CA CYS A 283 -16.00 -38.06 4.14
C CYS A 283 -14.90 -37.04 3.84
N HIS A 284 -14.90 -36.51 2.62
CA HIS A 284 -13.99 -35.48 2.14
C HIS A 284 -14.74 -34.17 1.92
N TRP A 285 -14.14 -33.04 2.31
CA TRP A 285 -14.73 -31.73 2.07
C TRP A 285 -14.16 -31.12 0.80
N LEU A 286 -14.98 -31.06 -0.25
CA LEU A 286 -14.57 -30.60 -1.57
C LEU A 286 -15.19 -29.24 -1.91
N PRO A 287 -14.46 -28.34 -2.58
CA PRO A 287 -14.99 -27.03 -2.94
C PRO A 287 -15.96 -27.13 -4.13
N CYS A 288 -17.14 -26.55 -3.97
CA CYS A 288 -18.20 -26.54 -5.00
C CYS A 288 -17.99 -25.49 -6.10
N ARG A 289 -17.05 -24.57 -5.84
CA ARG A 289 -16.64 -23.47 -6.72
C ARG A 289 -15.11 -23.39 -6.66
N PRO A 290 -14.46 -22.66 -7.58
CA PRO A 290 -13.03 -22.37 -7.45
C PRO A 290 -12.74 -21.71 -6.10
N SER A 291 -12.28 -22.52 -5.14
CA SER A 291 -11.92 -22.14 -3.79
C SER A 291 -10.44 -21.77 -3.75
N VAL A 292 -10.13 -20.85 -2.85
CA VAL A 292 -8.76 -20.44 -2.58
C VAL A 292 -8.07 -21.41 -1.62
N LEU A 293 -8.87 -22.10 -0.80
CA LEU A 293 -8.43 -22.88 0.34
C LEU A 293 -8.82 -24.33 0.18
N SER A 294 -7.91 -25.23 0.57
CA SER A 294 -8.24 -26.63 0.78
C SER A 294 -8.85 -26.86 2.17
N TRP A 295 -9.38 -28.05 2.38
CA TRP A 295 -9.84 -28.50 3.69
C TRP A 295 -8.71 -28.43 4.73
N GLU A 296 -7.50 -28.85 4.36
CA GLU A 296 -6.32 -28.83 5.24
C GLU A 296 -5.93 -27.40 5.63
N ASP A 297 -6.02 -26.44 4.70
CA ASP A 297 -5.75 -25.03 4.99
C ASP A 297 -6.74 -24.49 6.04
N LEU A 298 -8.02 -24.85 5.92
CA LEU A 298 -9.08 -24.44 6.85
C LEU A 298 -8.82 -24.98 8.26
N VAL A 299 -8.56 -26.29 8.38
CA VAL A 299 -8.28 -26.95 9.66
C VAL A 299 -7.00 -26.42 10.28
N LYS A 300 -5.93 -26.23 9.49
CA LYS A 300 -4.64 -25.72 9.95
C LYS A 300 -4.78 -24.32 10.54
N VAL A 301 -5.38 -23.39 9.80
CA VAL A 301 -5.49 -21.99 10.25
C VAL A 301 -6.44 -21.88 11.44
N TYR A 302 -7.55 -22.62 11.43
CA TYR A 302 -8.45 -22.66 12.59
C TYR A 302 -7.74 -23.17 13.84
N SER A 303 -6.96 -24.24 13.74
CA SER A 303 -6.20 -24.79 14.88
C SER A 303 -5.25 -23.76 15.48
N VAL A 304 -4.57 -22.99 14.64
CA VAL A 304 -3.68 -21.89 15.07
C VAL A 304 -4.48 -20.76 15.75
N VAL A 305 -5.59 -20.34 15.15
CA VAL A 305 -6.46 -19.28 15.68
C VAL A 305 -7.09 -19.67 17.01
N ALA A 306 -7.59 -20.90 17.13
CA ALA A 306 -8.22 -21.42 18.35
C ALA A 306 -7.22 -21.61 19.50
N SER A 307 -5.94 -21.84 19.18
CA SER A 307 -4.87 -21.95 20.19
C SER A 307 -4.47 -20.60 20.82
N HIS A 308 -4.94 -19.47 20.29
CA HIS A 308 -4.59 -18.14 20.81
C HIS A 308 -5.44 -17.75 22.03
N HIS A 309 -4.84 -17.81 23.21
CA HIS A 309 -5.50 -17.57 24.50
C HIS A 309 -6.20 -16.20 24.62
N SER A 310 -5.66 -15.16 24.00
CA SER A 310 -6.20 -13.79 24.09
C SER A 310 -7.57 -13.62 23.43
N MET A 311 -7.90 -14.47 22.45
CA MET A 311 -9.12 -14.39 21.65
C MET A 311 -9.93 -15.71 21.66
N ALA A 312 -9.50 -16.71 22.43
CA ALA A 312 -10.10 -18.04 22.45
C ALA A 312 -11.62 -18.02 22.68
N GLY A 313 -12.10 -17.20 23.63
CA GLY A 313 -13.53 -17.04 23.90
C GLY A 313 -14.32 -16.47 22.72
N GLN A 314 -13.78 -15.44 22.04
CA GLN A 314 -14.43 -14.83 20.87
C GLN A 314 -14.41 -15.73 19.64
N VAL A 315 -13.32 -16.48 19.45
CA VAL A 315 -13.19 -17.48 18.38
C VAL A 315 -14.20 -18.60 18.61
N GLN A 316 -14.30 -19.10 19.86
CA GLN A 316 -15.24 -20.15 20.22
C GLN A 316 -16.68 -19.71 20.03
N GLU A 317 -17.06 -18.54 20.55
CA GLU A 317 -18.41 -17.97 20.40
C GLU A 317 -18.77 -17.78 18.91
N ALA A 318 -17.84 -17.28 18.10
CA ALA A 318 -18.07 -17.12 16.66
C ALA A 318 -18.30 -18.46 15.95
N VAL A 319 -17.48 -19.48 16.24
CA VAL A 319 -17.60 -20.81 15.62
C VAL A 319 -18.84 -21.56 16.11
N GLU A 320 -19.21 -21.43 17.39
CA GLU A 320 -20.47 -21.96 17.92
C GLU A 320 -21.66 -21.29 17.25
N GLY A 321 -21.64 -19.95 17.10
CA GLY A 321 -22.66 -19.20 16.38
C GLY A 321 -22.81 -19.65 14.93
N TRP A 322 -21.70 -19.88 14.21
CA TRP A 322 -21.74 -20.42 12.84
C TRP A 322 -22.20 -21.87 12.78
N SER A 323 -21.85 -22.66 13.79
CA SER A 323 -22.24 -24.07 13.83
C SER A 323 -23.75 -24.25 13.98
N MET A 324 -24.42 -23.28 14.60
CA MET A 324 -25.87 -23.26 14.83
C MET A 324 -26.70 -22.69 13.66
N VAL A 325 -26.07 -22.12 12.63
CA VAL A 325 -26.78 -21.40 11.54
C VAL A 325 -26.40 -21.94 10.15
N GLU A 326 -25.34 -21.41 9.52
CA GLU A 326 -24.86 -21.82 8.19
C GLU A 326 -23.46 -22.43 8.31
N GLY A 327 -23.27 -23.64 7.78
CA GLY A 327 -21.98 -24.34 7.82
C GLY A 327 -21.77 -25.27 9.03
N GLY A 328 -22.83 -25.62 9.76
CA GLY A 328 -22.78 -26.46 10.97
C GLY A 328 -22.01 -27.77 10.82
N ALA A 329 -22.24 -28.51 9.74
CA ALA A 329 -21.53 -29.75 9.48
C ALA A 329 -20.03 -29.53 9.21
N VAL A 330 -19.66 -28.46 8.50
CA VAL A 330 -18.26 -28.12 8.19
C VAL A 330 -17.53 -27.75 9.48
N TRP A 331 -18.10 -26.85 10.28
CA TRP A 331 -17.45 -26.32 11.48
C TRP A 331 -17.38 -27.33 12.62
N GLY A 332 -18.40 -28.18 12.79
CA GLY A 332 -18.33 -29.30 13.73
C GLY A 332 -17.17 -30.24 13.42
N GLU A 333 -16.94 -30.50 12.13
CA GLU A 333 -15.85 -31.37 11.68
C GLU A 333 -14.47 -30.70 11.77
N VAL A 334 -14.36 -29.41 11.43
CA VAL A 334 -13.13 -28.62 11.61
C VAL A 334 -12.70 -28.62 13.08
N VAL A 335 -13.64 -28.38 14.00
CA VAL A 335 -13.38 -28.39 15.45
C VAL A 335 -12.91 -29.77 15.93
N ARG A 336 -13.57 -30.83 15.45
CA ARG A 336 -13.21 -32.21 15.78
C ARG A 336 -11.78 -32.54 15.34
N GLN A 337 -11.42 -32.21 14.09
CA GLN A 337 -10.10 -32.50 13.53
C GLN A 337 -8.99 -31.63 14.12
N ALA A 338 -9.27 -30.36 14.43
CA ALA A 338 -8.35 -29.48 15.14
C ALA A 338 -8.00 -30.04 16.54
N LYS A 339 -9.00 -30.51 17.29
CA LYS A 339 -8.78 -31.16 18.60
C LYS A 339 -7.92 -32.43 18.48
N ALA A 340 -8.20 -33.28 17.51
CA ALA A 340 -7.43 -34.50 17.27
C ALA A 340 -5.95 -34.19 16.96
N THR A 341 -5.70 -33.15 16.15
CA THR A 341 -4.35 -32.70 15.79
C THR A 341 -3.59 -32.23 17.04
N CYS A 342 -4.22 -31.45 17.92
CA CYS A 342 -3.62 -31.00 19.19
C CYS A 342 -3.28 -32.16 20.14
N MET A 343 -4.13 -33.19 20.22
CA MET A 343 -3.87 -34.36 21.07
C MET A 343 -2.71 -35.22 20.55
N SER A 344 -2.57 -35.36 19.22
CA SER A 344 -1.46 -36.11 18.62
C SER A 344 -0.10 -35.40 18.76
N ALA A 345 -0.10 -34.06 18.85
CA ALA A 345 1.13 -33.28 19.05
C ALA A 345 1.66 -33.37 20.49
N SER A 346 0.76 -33.55 21.47
CA SER A 346 1.11 -33.64 22.90
C SER A 346 1.58 -35.05 23.31
N SER A 347 1.13 -36.10 22.62
CA SER A 347 1.68 -37.45 22.82
C SER A 347 3.13 -37.59 22.33
N ASN A 348 3.51 -36.91 21.24
CA ASN A 348 4.86 -37.00 20.68
C ASN A 348 5.94 -36.21 21.46
N THR A 349 5.55 -35.31 22.35
CA THR A 349 6.48 -34.59 23.26
C THR A 349 6.73 -35.32 24.58
N SER A 350 6.09 -36.48 24.79
CA SER A 350 6.18 -37.26 26.04
C SER A 350 7.22 -38.38 25.99
N ASP A 351 7.77 -38.67 24.82
CA ASP A 351 8.76 -39.74 24.56
C ASP A 351 10.14 -39.19 24.15
N SER A 352 10.52 -37.99 24.61
CA SER A 352 11.86 -37.40 24.41
C SER A 352 12.57 -37.11 25.72
#